data_AF-A0A0D6EMG5-F1
#
_entry.id   AF-A0A0D6EMG5-F1
#
_cell.length_a   1.000
_cell.length_b   1.000
_cell.length_c   1.000
_cell.angle_alpha   90.00
_cell.angle_beta   90.00
_cell.angle_gamma   90.00
#
_symmetry.space_group_name_H-M   'P 1'
#
loop_
_entity.id
_entity.type
_entity.pdbx_description
1 polymer ?
#
loop_
_entity_poly.entity_id
_entity_poly.type
_entity_poly.pdbx_seq_one_letter_code
_entity_poly.pdbx_strand_id
1 'polypeptide(L)'
;MLLSKPFLRLLVFLRLLDPTPAPAPSLPPRTSLTPPSSRPAVPGRSESKIGLNEVEVQPACRRLENRQLYIPLDLRTAPVIGCFILLATTTIDGSVVRLGIVGEGGARPYDVLVLFISLLSPLGISLRVLPPNHTAYISTALDSTGGLRALAFHISQKSARTPRGSPPSADKTASGLRLFTTLYLFWFAFGVLVGNDPIVLSGTAFLGYFTRATGITEPRAWTMSQFIAANVASAALVSSNPTNVLIAGVRMWATPVWRESRRLTSLLTLQAWELNFLTGFTAYTLLPTVIAALVAFPLLLGIFTFLRPSRAHSNGPGPRYIPSQLLPPDIDPRSALLDPHGAIFHTTLLLVTLATLVGTSFVKDGKVGVWMVTMPAGIIAFLRDIWSERKPPTPRTEEIELSAPTRPVDPPRSAPTRRLSLPYLVSKVCKRFPTTTTTISRLPLSLLTFAGGIFVLSRALTSLGWTDIFAGWLAKICINPAATVFFVGYFVAFVLCPLVGTNIGATILFVEILRSSSFTSAPHVAADPLILRGAIYSLALASNLGAFSWTVSASLAGLLWTSILKQKGISVSGKAFAAFNLPVLLVLQSIASAVVLLECYYFL
;
A
#
# COMPACT_ATOMS: atom_id res chain seq x y z
N MET A 1 -0.51 35.25 1.82
CA MET A 1 0.47 35.07 2.93
C MET A 1 1.82 34.68 2.36
N LEU A 2 2.90 35.39 2.72
CA LEU A 2 4.27 35.02 2.36
C LEU A 2 4.79 33.96 3.35
N LEU A 3 4.77 32.68 2.94
CA LEU A 3 5.34 31.58 3.73
C LEU A 3 6.86 31.76 3.86
N SER A 4 7.37 31.67 5.08
CA SER A 4 8.78 31.93 5.37
C SER A 4 9.70 30.87 4.74
N LYS A 5 10.88 31.29 4.25
CA LYS A 5 11.89 30.39 3.67
C LYS A 5 12.24 29.15 4.53
N PRO A 6 12.32 29.20 5.88
CA PRO A 6 12.51 27.98 6.69
C PRO A 6 11.30 27.04 6.65
N PHE A 7 10.06 27.56 6.61
CA PHE A 7 8.86 26.74 6.51
C PHE A 7 8.79 26.02 5.15
N LEU A 8 9.12 26.71 4.04
CA LEU A 8 9.22 26.09 2.73
C LEU A 8 10.26 24.95 2.68
N ARG A 9 11.40 25.15 3.36
CA ARG A 9 12.45 24.10 3.48
C ARG A 9 11.98 22.92 4.32
N LEU A 10 11.18 23.14 5.37
CA LEU A 10 10.56 22.08 6.16
C LEU A 10 9.56 21.26 5.32
N LEU A 11 8.71 21.93 4.52
CA LEU A 11 7.78 21.27 3.61
C LEU A 11 8.48 20.39 2.56
N VAL A 12 9.54 20.89 1.93
CA VAL A 12 10.34 20.12 0.96
C VAL A 12 11.08 18.96 1.66
N PHE A 13 11.62 19.17 2.86
CA PHE A 13 12.27 18.12 3.65
C PHE A 13 11.31 16.97 4.02
N LEU A 14 10.04 17.29 4.31
CA LEU A 14 8.97 16.33 4.57
C LEU A 14 8.39 15.67 3.29
N ARG A 15 8.92 15.99 2.09
CA ARG A 15 8.35 15.62 0.79
C ARG A 15 6.86 15.99 0.66
N LEU A 16 6.48 17.18 1.11
CA LEU A 16 5.16 17.78 0.86
C LEU A 16 5.16 18.66 -0.41
N LEU A 17 6.35 18.95 -0.95
CA LEU A 17 6.60 19.66 -2.20
C LEU A 17 7.78 18.98 -2.91
N ASP A 18 7.67 18.76 -4.23
CA ASP A 18 8.77 18.26 -5.04
C ASP A 18 9.88 19.33 -5.20
N PRO A 19 11.16 18.93 -5.24
CA PRO A 19 12.26 19.86 -5.48
C PRO A 19 12.21 20.38 -6.92
N THR A 20 12.42 21.68 -7.10
CA THR A 20 12.46 22.31 -8.43
C THR A 20 13.55 21.68 -9.31
N PRO A 21 13.26 21.31 -10.58
CA PRO A 21 14.28 20.83 -11.50
C PRO A 21 15.34 21.92 -11.77
N ALA A 22 16.59 21.50 -11.92
CA ALA A 22 17.68 22.40 -12.30
C ALA A 22 17.52 22.81 -13.79
N PRO A 23 17.85 24.06 -14.15
CA PRO A 23 17.82 24.48 -15.55
C PRO A 23 18.86 23.70 -16.37
N ALA A 24 18.49 23.32 -17.59
CA ALA A 24 19.37 22.61 -18.51
C ALA A 24 20.55 23.50 -18.96
N PRO A 25 21.76 22.94 -19.18
CA PRO A 25 22.89 23.71 -19.70
C PRO A 25 22.66 24.11 -21.17
N SER A 26 22.97 25.37 -21.49
CA SER A 26 22.88 25.92 -22.84
C SER A 26 23.97 25.36 -23.76
N LEU A 27 23.59 24.92 -24.97
CA LEU A 27 24.51 24.52 -26.03
C LEU A 27 25.33 25.72 -26.55
N PRO A 28 26.63 25.55 -26.88
CA PRO A 28 27.42 26.58 -27.56
C PRO A 28 27.03 26.70 -29.05
N PRO A 29 27.22 27.88 -29.68
CA PRO A 29 26.85 28.10 -31.07
C PRO A 29 27.79 27.38 -32.05
N ARG A 30 27.23 26.88 -33.17
CA ARG A 30 28.01 26.31 -34.28
C ARG A 30 28.58 27.42 -35.17
N THR A 31 29.86 27.32 -35.50
CA THR A 31 30.52 28.15 -36.52
C THR A 31 30.10 27.76 -37.94
N SER A 32 30.07 28.74 -38.83
CA SER A 32 29.60 28.66 -40.22
C SER A 32 30.64 28.13 -41.20
N LEU A 33 30.21 27.33 -42.18
CA LEU A 33 30.95 27.03 -43.41
C LEU A 33 30.13 27.45 -44.64
N THR A 34 30.77 28.12 -45.58
CA THR A 34 30.18 28.71 -46.80
C THR A 34 30.17 27.74 -47.99
N PRO A 35 29.16 27.79 -48.88
CA PRO A 35 29.14 27.01 -50.13
C PRO A 35 29.68 27.83 -51.33
N PRO A 36 30.28 27.19 -52.36
CA PRO A 36 30.58 27.81 -53.65
C PRO A 36 29.36 27.77 -54.61
N SER A 37 29.42 28.51 -55.72
CA SER A 37 28.32 28.69 -56.69
C SER A 37 28.75 28.43 -58.13
N SER A 38 27.82 27.96 -59.00
CA SER A 38 27.56 28.51 -60.36
C SER A 38 26.60 27.65 -61.23
N ARG A 39 25.39 28.16 -61.51
CA ARG A 39 24.59 28.27 -62.79
C ARG A 39 24.67 27.20 -63.94
N PRO A 40 23.70 27.15 -64.90
CA PRO A 40 22.26 27.57 -64.89
C PRO A 40 21.23 26.69 -65.70
N ALA A 41 19.92 27.00 -65.54
CA ALA A 41 18.80 26.93 -66.53
C ALA A 41 18.24 25.57 -67.04
N VAL A 42 16.96 25.36 -67.43
CA VAL A 42 15.59 25.93 -67.17
C VAL A 42 14.55 25.14 -68.03
N PRO A 43 13.20 25.10 -67.83
CA PRO A 43 12.30 25.37 -66.70
C PRO A 43 11.45 24.09 -66.35
N GLY A 44 10.18 24.19 -65.84
CA GLY A 44 9.31 23.00 -65.70
C GLY A 44 7.98 23.02 -64.89
N ARG A 45 7.12 24.05 -65.00
CA ARG A 45 5.65 24.03 -64.72
C ARG A 45 5.08 24.13 -63.27
N SER A 46 4.40 25.27 -63.04
CA SER A 46 3.21 25.55 -62.22
C SER A 46 3.25 25.55 -60.68
N GLU A 47 2.85 26.70 -60.14
CA GLU A 47 2.71 27.06 -58.73
C GLU A 47 1.48 26.46 -58.03
N SER A 48 1.53 26.37 -56.69
CA SER A 48 0.42 26.79 -55.83
C SER A 48 0.96 27.36 -54.50
N LYS A 49 0.28 28.38 -53.97
CA LYS A 49 0.81 29.31 -52.95
C LYS A 49 0.46 28.88 -51.52
N ILE A 50 1.42 28.98 -50.58
CA ILE A 50 1.15 29.38 -49.19
C ILE A 50 2.26 30.38 -48.78
N GLY A 51 1.87 31.54 -48.25
CA GLY A 51 2.78 32.65 -48.00
C GLY A 51 3.60 32.50 -46.71
N LEU A 52 4.84 33.00 -46.76
CA LEU A 52 5.67 33.29 -45.59
C LEU A 52 5.34 34.70 -45.11
N ASN A 53 4.89 34.84 -43.86
CA ASN A 53 4.93 36.12 -43.16
C ASN A 53 6.23 36.21 -42.35
N GLU A 54 6.88 37.36 -42.42
CA GLU A 54 8.15 37.65 -41.78
C GLU A 54 8.00 37.62 -40.25
N VAL A 55 8.93 36.96 -39.55
CA VAL A 55 8.95 36.94 -38.08
C VAL A 55 9.82 38.10 -37.59
N GLU A 56 9.15 39.16 -37.19
CA GLU A 56 9.74 40.34 -36.56
C GLU A 56 10.45 39.96 -35.24
N VAL A 57 11.74 40.29 -35.13
CA VAL A 57 12.55 39.94 -33.95
C VAL A 57 12.36 40.97 -32.84
N GLN A 58 11.42 40.71 -31.92
CA GLN A 58 11.28 41.51 -30.71
C GLN A 58 12.36 41.15 -29.66
N PRO A 59 12.96 42.15 -28.96
CA PRO A 59 14.00 41.91 -27.97
C PRO A 59 13.45 41.27 -26.70
N ALA A 60 14.23 40.37 -26.10
CA ALA A 60 13.85 39.55 -24.95
C ALA A 60 13.71 40.37 -23.63
N CYS A 61 12.63 41.14 -23.51
CA CYS A 61 12.27 41.78 -22.25
C CYS A 61 11.67 40.76 -21.28
N ARG A 62 12.24 40.71 -20.06
CA ARG A 62 12.00 39.69 -19.02
C ARG A 62 10.52 39.37 -18.79
N ARG A 63 10.06 38.21 -19.29
CA ARG A 63 8.90 37.53 -18.73
C ARG A 63 9.37 36.67 -17.56
N LEU A 64 9.33 37.23 -16.33
CA LEU A 64 9.45 36.42 -15.11
C LEU A 64 8.25 35.49 -15.06
N GLU A 65 8.44 34.24 -15.47
CA GLU A 65 7.39 33.23 -15.37
C GLU A 65 6.94 33.09 -13.92
N ASN A 66 5.65 33.31 -13.69
CA ASN A 66 4.98 32.93 -12.46
C ASN A 66 5.12 31.41 -12.27
N ARG A 67 6.13 31.00 -11.50
CA ARG A 67 6.27 29.63 -11.03
C ARG A 67 5.11 29.30 -10.10
N GLN A 68 4.01 28.82 -10.68
CA GLN A 68 2.84 28.35 -9.94
C GLN A 68 3.28 27.24 -8.98
N LEU A 69 3.10 27.49 -7.68
CA LEU A 69 3.32 26.50 -6.63
C LEU A 69 2.18 25.49 -6.68
N TYR A 70 2.39 24.40 -7.43
CA TYR A 70 1.51 23.24 -7.35
C TYR A 70 1.75 22.51 -6.04
N ILE A 71 0.78 22.59 -5.12
CA ILE A 71 0.69 21.70 -3.96
C ILE A 71 -0.15 20.49 -4.41
N PRO A 72 0.44 19.30 -4.60
CA PRO A 72 -0.34 18.12 -4.97
C PRO A 72 -1.28 17.75 -3.81
N LEU A 73 -2.58 17.71 -4.09
CA LEU A 73 -3.61 17.28 -3.14
C LEU A 73 -3.79 15.76 -3.32
N ASP A 74 -3.03 15.01 -2.53
CA ASP A 74 -2.89 13.56 -2.56
C ASP A 74 -3.08 13.01 -1.12
N LEU A 75 -3.19 11.69 -0.92
CA LEU A 75 -3.39 11.11 0.42
C LEU A 75 -2.32 11.56 1.43
N ARG A 76 -1.07 11.81 1.00
CA ARG A 76 -0.02 12.32 1.90
C ARG A 76 -0.36 13.69 2.51
N THR A 77 -1.02 14.56 1.74
CA THR A 77 -1.18 16.00 2.03
C THR A 77 -2.61 16.37 2.42
N ALA A 78 -3.63 15.73 1.83
CA ALA A 78 -5.02 16.11 1.97
C ALA A 78 -5.56 16.04 3.42
N PRO A 79 -5.32 14.99 4.23
CA PRO A 79 -5.78 14.97 5.62
C PRO A 79 -5.10 16.05 6.47
N VAL A 80 -3.81 16.28 6.23
CA VAL A 80 -3.01 17.29 6.95
C VAL A 80 -3.50 18.70 6.62
N ILE A 81 -3.79 18.98 5.34
CA ILE A 81 -4.42 20.23 4.90
C ILE A 81 -5.81 20.39 5.53
N GLY A 82 -6.61 19.32 5.59
CA GLY A 82 -7.90 19.30 6.29
C GLY A 82 -7.78 19.70 7.77
N CYS A 83 -6.83 19.13 8.50
CA CYS A 83 -6.55 19.52 9.89
C CYS A 83 -6.15 21.00 10.02
N PHE A 84 -5.31 21.52 9.11
CA PHE A 84 -4.94 22.93 9.11
C PHE A 84 -6.11 23.86 8.78
N ILE A 85 -7.00 23.47 7.87
CA ILE A 85 -8.23 24.22 7.57
C ILE A 85 -9.12 24.28 8.81
N LEU A 86 -9.42 23.15 9.45
CA LEU A 86 -10.28 23.10 10.64
C LEU A 86 -9.71 23.88 11.84
N LEU A 87 -8.39 23.90 12.00
CA LEU A 87 -7.71 24.78 12.96
C LEU A 87 -7.86 26.27 12.59
N ALA A 88 -7.68 26.61 11.31
CA ALA A 88 -7.76 27.99 10.83
C ALA A 88 -9.19 28.54 10.86
N THR A 89 -10.20 27.69 10.70
CA THR A 89 -11.63 28.04 10.85
C THR A 89 -12.13 27.89 12.30
N THR A 90 -11.22 27.72 13.26
CA THR A 90 -11.50 27.52 14.70
C THR A 90 -12.61 26.49 14.97
N THR A 91 -12.72 25.49 14.10
CA THR A 91 -13.72 24.41 14.19
C THR A 91 -13.21 23.28 15.10
N ILE A 92 -11.89 23.19 15.26
CA ILE A 92 -11.24 22.34 16.26
C ILE A 92 -10.15 23.12 17.00
N ASP A 93 -9.98 22.81 18.28
CA ASP A 93 -8.92 23.35 19.10
C ASP A 93 -7.60 22.59 18.94
N GLY A 94 -6.49 23.23 19.32
CA GLY A 94 -5.18 22.59 19.44
C GLY A 94 -5.17 21.41 20.43
N SER A 95 -6.12 21.36 21.37
CA SER A 95 -6.36 20.21 22.26
C SER A 95 -6.83 18.99 21.48
N VAL A 96 -7.76 19.12 20.53
CA VAL A 96 -8.25 18.03 19.67
C VAL A 96 -7.12 17.47 18.80
N VAL A 97 -6.29 18.35 18.25
CA VAL A 97 -5.11 17.95 17.47
C VAL A 97 -4.09 17.22 18.36
N ARG A 98 -3.82 17.73 19.57
CA ARG A 98 -2.98 17.03 20.55
C ARG A 98 -3.58 15.66 20.90
N LEU A 99 -4.90 15.53 21.07
CA LEU A 99 -5.56 14.26 21.39
C LEU A 99 -5.52 13.27 20.23
N GLY A 100 -5.70 13.71 18.98
CA GLY A 100 -5.61 12.86 17.80
C GLY A 100 -4.20 12.32 17.54
N ILE A 101 -3.16 13.09 17.89
CA ILE A 101 -1.77 12.65 17.74
C ILE A 101 -1.29 11.87 18.98
N VAL A 102 -1.50 12.41 20.19
CA VAL A 102 -0.93 11.90 21.46
C VAL A 102 -1.79 10.83 22.13
N GLY A 103 -3.11 10.93 22.03
CA GLY A 103 -4.04 10.17 22.86
C GLY A 103 -4.16 10.70 24.30
N GLU A 104 -5.06 10.07 25.05
CA GLU A 104 -5.37 10.39 26.45
C GLU A 104 -5.97 9.15 27.15
N GLY A 105 -5.82 9.06 28.48
CA GLY A 105 -6.55 8.08 29.29
C GLY A 105 -6.11 6.62 29.10
N GLY A 106 -4.92 6.37 28.56
CA GLY A 106 -4.40 5.03 28.28
C GLY A 106 -4.63 4.54 26.85
N ALA A 107 -5.54 5.17 26.09
CA ALA A 107 -5.59 5.04 24.65
C ALA A 107 -4.48 5.87 23.99
N ARG A 108 -3.64 5.20 23.21
CA ARG A 108 -2.54 5.82 22.46
C ARG A 108 -2.73 5.52 20.98
N PRO A 109 -3.22 6.46 20.16
CA PRO A 109 -3.13 6.37 18.70
C PRO A 109 -1.68 6.12 18.27
N TYR A 110 -0.72 6.66 19.03
CA TYR A 110 0.69 6.33 18.94
C TYR A 110 1.01 4.84 19.03
N ASP A 111 0.33 3.96 19.76
CA ASP A 111 0.75 2.56 19.83
C ASP A 111 0.52 1.85 18.48
N VAL A 112 -0.59 2.16 17.81
CA VAL A 112 -0.89 1.72 16.44
C VAL A 112 0.08 2.39 15.46
N LEU A 113 0.29 3.70 15.57
CA LEU A 113 1.19 4.42 14.69
C LEU A 113 2.66 4.01 14.90
N VAL A 114 3.13 3.72 16.12
CA VAL A 114 4.53 3.34 16.46
C VAL A 114 4.89 1.97 15.89
N LEU A 115 3.92 1.05 15.81
CA LEU A 115 4.06 -0.17 15.03
C LEU A 115 4.39 0.10 13.54
N PHE A 116 4.04 1.29 13.03
CA PHE A 116 4.48 1.81 11.72
C PHE A 116 5.63 2.83 11.75
N ILE A 117 5.88 3.59 12.83
CA ILE A 117 6.76 4.78 12.83
C ILE A 117 8.18 4.56 13.37
N SER A 118 8.38 3.74 14.42
CA SER A 118 9.71 3.58 15.06
C SER A 118 10.28 4.76 15.85
N LEU A 119 10.10 5.97 15.33
CA LEU A 119 10.74 7.23 15.70
C LEU A 119 10.15 7.84 16.97
N LEU A 120 10.32 7.18 18.12
CA LEU A 120 10.50 7.85 19.42
C LEU A 120 10.84 6.84 20.53
N SER A 121 12.05 6.95 21.08
CA SER A 121 12.37 6.45 22.42
C SER A 121 12.07 7.55 23.44
N PRO A 122 11.43 7.26 24.59
CA PRO A 122 11.26 8.21 25.68
C PRO A 122 12.54 8.28 26.55
N LEU A 123 13.69 8.56 25.93
CA LEU A 123 14.94 8.91 26.61
C LEU A 123 15.67 9.97 25.79
N GLY A 124 15.88 11.13 26.42
CA GLY A 124 16.33 12.36 25.75
C GLY A 124 17.81 12.34 25.34
N ILE A 125 18.12 11.72 24.20
CA ILE A 125 19.41 11.87 23.52
C ILE A 125 19.17 12.23 22.05
N SER A 126 19.77 13.35 21.61
CA SER A 126 19.65 13.83 20.23
C SER A 126 20.43 12.97 19.25
N LEU A 127 19.75 12.08 18.51
CA LEU A 127 20.30 11.43 17.32
C LEU A 127 19.34 11.57 16.13
N ARG A 128 19.50 12.64 15.34
CA ARG A 128 18.59 13.04 14.24
C ARG A 128 18.74 12.24 12.92
N VAL A 129 19.30 11.02 12.94
CA VAL A 129 19.58 10.24 11.72
C VAL A 129 19.33 8.74 11.91
N LEU A 130 18.11 8.35 12.30
CA LEU A 130 17.68 6.94 12.27
C LEU A 130 16.18 6.83 11.99
N PRO A 131 15.74 6.18 10.90
CA PRO A 131 14.36 5.72 10.74
C PRO A 131 14.24 4.26 11.23
N PRO A 132 13.17 3.93 11.95
CA PRO A 132 12.73 2.53 12.03
C PRO A 132 11.25 2.37 11.65
N ASN A 133 10.83 1.32 10.93
CA ASN A 133 9.39 0.98 10.80
C ASN A 133 9.25 -0.52 11.04
N HIS A 134 9.36 -0.99 12.27
CA HIS A 134 9.97 -2.30 12.54
C HIS A 134 9.32 -3.55 11.90
N THR A 135 7.98 -3.70 11.90
CA THR A 135 7.30 -4.82 11.21
C THR A 135 7.39 -4.69 9.70
N ALA A 136 6.95 -3.54 9.18
CA ALA A 136 6.98 -3.23 7.76
C ALA A 136 8.40 -3.35 7.19
N TYR A 137 9.42 -3.02 7.98
CA TYR A 137 10.83 -3.14 7.59
C TYR A 137 11.23 -4.59 7.32
N ILE A 138 10.90 -5.57 8.17
CA ILE A 138 11.29 -6.97 7.93
C ILE A 138 10.69 -7.48 6.61
N SER A 139 9.40 -7.26 6.38
CA SER A 139 8.74 -7.69 5.14
C SER A 139 9.22 -6.91 3.91
N THR A 140 9.53 -5.62 4.05
CA THR A 140 10.09 -4.78 2.96
C THR A 140 11.57 -5.08 2.70
N ALA A 141 12.33 -5.52 3.69
CA ALA A 141 13.73 -5.94 3.55
C ALA A 141 13.81 -7.33 2.91
N LEU A 142 12.94 -8.26 3.32
CA LEU A 142 12.74 -9.52 2.60
C LEU A 142 12.36 -9.26 1.14
N ASP A 143 11.48 -8.29 0.87
CA ASP A 143 11.16 -7.84 -0.48
C ASP A 143 12.36 -7.23 -1.23
N SER A 144 13.15 -6.36 -0.58
CA SER A 144 14.29 -5.67 -1.19
C SER A 144 15.40 -6.64 -1.60
N THR A 145 15.55 -7.78 -0.92
CA THR A 145 16.49 -8.86 -1.31
C THR A 145 16.14 -9.51 -2.66
N GLY A 146 14.93 -9.30 -3.18
CA GLY A 146 14.42 -9.97 -4.37
C GLY A 146 13.88 -11.38 -4.12
N GLY A 147 13.95 -11.89 -2.88
CA GLY A 147 13.50 -13.25 -2.52
C GLY A 147 12.08 -13.59 -2.98
N LEU A 148 11.12 -12.66 -2.81
CA LEU A 148 9.73 -12.83 -3.27
C LEU A 148 9.64 -12.98 -4.80
N ARG A 149 10.42 -12.18 -5.54
CA ARG A 149 10.47 -12.23 -7.01
C ARG A 149 11.13 -13.51 -7.50
N ALA A 150 12.27 -13.88 -6.92
CA ALA A 150 12.97 -15.12 -7.20
C ALA A 150 12.08 -16.35 -6.95
N LEU A 151 11.32 -16.35 -5.85
CA LEU A 151 10.36 -17.40 -5.54
C LEU A 151 9.19 -17.45 -6.54
N ALA A 152 8.64 -16.30 -6.94
CA ALA A 152 7.60 -16.23 -7.96
C ALA A 152 8.08 -16.74 -9.33
N PHE A 153 9.29 -16.37 -9.76
CA PHE A 153 9.93 -16.92 -10.97
C PHE A 153 10.13 -18.43 -10.85
N HIS A 154 10.72 -18.92 -9.74
CA HIS A 154 10.94 -20.34 -9.51
C HIS A 154 9.64 -21.17 -9.55
N ILE A 155 8.60 -20.70 -8.87
CA ILE A 155 7.27 -21.33 -8.89
C ILE A 155 6.70 -21.33 -10.31
N SER A 156 6.84 -20.24 -11.06
CA SER A 156 6.31 -20.15 -12.42
C SER A 156 7.00 -21.14 -13.38
N GLN A 157 8.32 -21.28 -13.30
CA GLN A 157 9.11 -22.19 -14.14
C GLN A 157 8.95 -23.65 -13.73
N LYS A 158 8.83 -23.95 -12.43
CA LYS A 158 8.57 -25.30 -11.93
C LYS A 158 7.19 -25.84 -12.36
N SER A 159 6.27 -24.94 -12.75
CA SER A 159 4.98 -25.30 -13.35
C SER A 159 5.08 -25.70 -14.83
N ALA A 160 6.18 -25.35 -15.51
CA ALA A 160 6.43 -25.74 -16.90
C ALA A 160 6.87 -27.21 -17.02
N ARG A 161 6.38 -27.89 -18.05
CA ARG A 161 6.71 -29.30 -18.35
C ARG A 161 6.86 -29.48 -19.86
N THR A 162 7.66 -30.47 -20.27
CA THR A 162 7.67 -30.90 -21.68
C THR A 162 6.28 -31.48 -22.01
N PRO A 163 5.62 -31.08 -23.12
CA PRO A 163 4.34 -31.65 -23.49
C PRO A 163 4.44 -33.15 -23.79
N ARG A 164 3.38 -33.92 -23.48
CA ARG A 164 3.32 -35.35 -23.84
C ARG A 164 3.33 -35.49 -25.36
N GLY A 165 4.28 -36.27 -25.88
CA GLY A 165 4.45 -36.52 -27.32
C GLY A 165 5.35 -35.53 -28.06
N SER A 166 5.91 -34.52 -27.39
CA SER A 166 6.92 -33.64 -28.00
C SER A 166 8.31 -34.28 -28.05
N PRO A 167 9.16 -33.94 -29.04
CA PRO A 167 10.54 -34.40 -29.09
C PRO A 167 11.34 -33.89 -27.86
N PRO A 168 12.43 -34.58 -27.47
CA PRO A 168 13.22 -34.22 -26.28
C PRO A 168 13.91 -32.84 -26.36
N SER A 169 13.97 -32.24 -27.55
CA SER A 169 14.46 -30.87 -27.81
C SER A 169 13.38 -29.79 -27.69
N ALA A 170 12.11 -30.14 -27.45
CA ALA A 170 11.02 -29.16 -27.38
C ALA A 170 11.01 -28.35 -26.09
N ASP A 171 10.72 -27.06 -26.21
CA ASP A 171 10.62 -26.14 -25.08
C ASP A 171 9.58 -26.60 -24.04
N LYS A 172 9.92 -26.42 -22.76
CA LYS A 172 9.01 -26.68 -21.64
C LYS A 172 7.92 -25.61 -21.65
N THR A 173 6.65 -26.01 -21.73
CA THR A 173 5.53 -25.07 -21.66
C THR A 173 4.79 -25.21 -20.32
N ALA A 174 4.32 -24.08 -19.79
CA ALA A 174 3.43 -24.05 -18.63
C ALA A 174 1.98 -24.07 -19.11
N SER A 175 1.14 -24.91 -18.50
CA SER A 175 -0.30 -24.79 -18.69
C SER A 175 -0.79 -23.53 -17.95
N GLY A 176 -1.36 -22.57 -18.67
CA GLY A 176 -1.74 -21.29 -18.08
C GLY A 176 -2.77 -21.43 -16.96
N LEU A 177 -3.67 -22.41 -17.05
CA LEU A 177 -4.59 -22.75 -15.94
C LEU A 177 -3.84 -23.22 -14.69
N ARG A 178 -2.92 -24.18 -14.82
CA ARG A 178 -2.12 -24.67 -13.68
C ARG A 178 -1.27 -23.57 -13.07
N LEU A 179 -0.68 -22.72 -13.90
CA LEU A 179 0.12 -21.59 -13.45
C LEU A 179 -0.73 -20.54 -12.73
N PHE A 180 -1.91 -20.20 -13.26
CA PHE A 180 -2.86 -19.29 -12.61
C PHE A 180 -3.27 -19.82 -11.23
N THR A 181 -3.64 -21.10 -11.11
CA THR A 181 -3.96 -21.73 -9.83
C THR A 181 -2.77 -21.68 -8.86
N THR A 182 -1.56 -22.01 -9.34
CA THR A 182 -0.37 -22.08 -8.48
C THR A 182 0.03 -20.69 -7.98
N LEU A 183 -0.04 -19.66 -8.84
CA LEU A 183 0.21 -18.27 -8.46
C LEU A 183 -0.87 -17.75 -7.51
N TYR A 184 -2.16 -18.03 -7.74
CA TYR A 184 -3.23 -17.65 -6.82
C TYR A 184 -3.01 -18.23 -5.41
N LEU A 185 -2.74 -19.54 -5.32
CA LEU A 185 -2.45 -20.21 -4.04
C LEU A 185 -1.19 -19.65 -3.37
N PHE A 186 -0.16 -19.30 -4.15
CA PHE A 186 1.04 -18.64 -3.65
C PHE A 186 0.73 -17.23 -3.09
N TRP A 187 -0.01 -16.39 -3.82
CA TRP A 187 -0.39 -15.06 -3.33
C TRP A 187 -1.24 -15.12 -2.07
N PHE A 188 -2.19 -16.06 -1.98
CA PHE A 188 -2.99 -16.23 -0.78
C PHE A 188 -2.13 -16.73 0.41
N ALA A 189 -1.43 -17.86 0.26
CA ALA A 189 -0.67 -18.46 1.36
C ALA A 189 0.47 -17.55 1.87
N PHE A 190 1.18 -16.86 0.96
CA PHE A 190 2.21 -15.90 1.34
C PHE A 190 1.59 -14.63 1.95
N GLY A 191 0.39 -14.22 1.50
CA GLY A 191 -0.29 -13.02 1.96
C GLY A 191 -0.80 -13.14 3.39
N VAL A 192 -1.23 -14.34 3.78
CA VAL A 192 -1.60 -14.65 5.17
C VAL A 192 -0.41 -14.40 6.09
N LEU A 193 0.80 -14.84 5.69
CA LEU A 193 2.01 -14.77 6.51
C LEU A 193 2.70 -13.40 6.52
N VAL A 194 2.74 -12.72 5.36
CA VAL A 194 3.63 -11.57 5.12
C VAL A 194 2.86 -10.24 4.94
N GLY A 195 1.55 -10.31 4.74
CA GLY A 195 0.68 -9.16 4.49
C GLY A 195 0.46 -8.84 3.01
N ASN A 196 -0.48 -7.93 2.74
CA ASN A 196 -0.83 -7.51 1.37
C ASN A 196 0.25 -6.62 0.73
N ASP A 197 0.80 -5.65 1.47
CA ASP A 197 1.72 -4.64 0.91
C ASP A 197 2.94 -5.23 0.17
N PRO A 198 3.70 -6.21 0.71
CA PRO A 198 4.86 -6.77 0.01
C PRO A 198 4.48 -7.57 -1.25
N ILE A 199 3.32 -8.25 -1.22
CA ILE A 199 2.77 -8.93 -2.39
C ILE A 199 2.38 -7.91 -3.45
N VAL A 200 1.76 -6.79 -3.09
CA VAL A 200 1.43 -5.75 -4.05
C VAL A 200 2.69 -5.10 -4.62
N LEU A 201 3.67 -4.76 -3.79
CA LEU A 201 4.91 -4.11 -4.23
C LEU A 201 5.74 -4.96 -5.21
N SER A 202 5.99 -6.25 -4.90
CA SER A 202 6.79 -7.10 -5.79
C SER A 202 6.04 -8.09 -6.64
N GLY A 203 4.88 -8.59 -6.20
CA GLY A 203 4.04 -9.44 -7.03
C GLY A 203 3.55 -8.69 -8.28
N THR A 204 3.19 -7.41 -8.16
CA THR A 204 2.77 -6.60 -9.31
C THR A 204 3.95 -6.22 -10.21
N ALA A 205 5.14 -5.97 -9.63
CA ALA A 205 6.37 -5.74 -10.40
C ALA A 205 6.83 -7.00 -11.15
N PHE A 206 6.75 -8.17 -10.51
CA PHE A 206 6.96 -9.49 -11.13
C PHE A 206 5.95 -9.73 -12.24
N LEU A 207 4.65 -9.54 -12.00
CA LEU A 207 3.61 -9.77 -12.99
C LEU A 207 3.76 -8.87 -14.21
N GLY A 208 4.05 -7.58 -14.04
CA GLY A 208 4.27 -6.66 -15.17
C GLY A 208 5.48 -7.03 -16.03
N TYR A 209 6.51 -7.67 -15.45
CA TYR A 209 7.57 -8.30 -16.25
C TYR A 209 7.08 -9.62 -16.89
N PHE A 210 6.51 -10.52 -16.08
CA PHE A 210 6.11 -11.87 -16.48
C PHE A 210 5.13 -11.86 -17.65
N THR A 211 4.09 -11.03 -17.61
CA THR A 211 3.09 -10.94 -18.67
C THR A 211 3.69 -10.37 -19.96
N ARG A 212 4.66 -9.46 -19.86
CA ARG A 212 5.39 -8.94 -21.03
C ARG A 212 6.31 -9.99 -21.64
N ALA A 213 7.08 -10.72 -20.82
CA ALA A 213 8.00 -11.76 -21.27
C ALA A 213 7.29 -12.98 -21.86
N THR A 214 6.09 -13.30 -21.36
CA THR A 214 5.25 -14.41 -21.87
C THR A 214 4.28 -14.01 -22.99
N GLY A 215 4.34 -12.76 -23.47
CA GLY A 215 3.50 -12.28 -24.59
C GLY A 215 2.01 -12.08 -24.25
N ILE A 216 1.64 -12.02 -22.98
CA ILE A 216 0.26 -11.80 -22.52
C ILE A 216 -0.10 -10.33 -22.75
N THR A 217 -0.90 -10.08 -23.79
CA THR A 217 -1.34 -8.74 -24.19
C THR A 217 -2.33 -8.10 -23.23
N GLU A 218 -3.10 -8.89 -22.48
CA GLU A 218 -4.02 -8.38 -21.46
C GLU A 218 -3.80 -9.03 -20.08
N PRO A 219 -2.99 -8.41 -19.21
CA PRO A 219 -2.56 -8.99 -17.94
C PRO A 219 -3.64 -8.97 -16.84
N ARG A 220 -4.84 -8.46 -17.13
CA ARG A 220 -5.93 -8.26 -16.16
C ARG A 220 -6.24 -9.47 -15.27
N ALA A 221 -6.23 -10.69 -15.81
CA ALA A 221 -6.46 -11.89 -15.00
C ALA A 221 -5.44 -12.05 -13.86
N TRP A 222 -4.17 -11.87 -14.19
CA TRP A 222 -3.05 -12.12 -13.29
C TRP A 222 -2.91 -11.01 -12.25
N THR A 223 -3.07 -9.76 -12.68
CA THR A 223 -2.90 -8.59 -11.80
C THR A 223 -4.07 -8.39 -10.85
N MET A 224 -5.31 -8.65 -11.30
CA MET A 224 -6.49 -8.59 -10.42
C MET A 224 -6.56 -9.78 -9.46
N SER A 225 -6.22 -11.01 -9.91
CA SER A 225 -6.25 -12.17 -9.01
C SER A 225 -5.21 -12.06 -7.91
N GLN A 226 -4.01 -11.54 -8.22
CA GLN A 226 -2.99 -11.19 -7.24
C GLN A 226 -3.46 -10.13 -6.24
N PHE A 227 -4.05 -9.03 -6.72
CA PHE A 227 -4.53 -7.95 -5.86
C PHE A 227 -5.67 -8.40 -4.92
N ILE A 228 -6.61 -9.17 -5.42
CA ILE A 228 -7.73 -9.70 -4.61
C ILE A 228 -7.22 -10.75 -3.63
N ALA A 229 -6.40 -11.71 -4.07
CA ALA A 229 -5.83 -12.74 -3.19
C ALA A 229 -5.03 -12.12 -2.03
N ALA A 230 -4.23 -11.08 -2.31
CA ALA A 230 -3.43 -10.39 -1.29
C ALA A 230 -4.30 -9.71 -0.21
N ASN A 231 -5.36 -8.98 -0.62
CA ASN A 231 -6.23 -8.27 0.31
C ASN A 231 -7.22 -9.20 1.05
N VAL A 232 -7.67 -10.29 0.42
CA VAL A 232 -8.41 -11.35 1.13
C VAL A 232 -7.50 -11.97 2.18
N ALA A 233 -6.29 -12.39 1.81
CA ALA A 233 -5.33 -13.01 2.72
C ALA A 233 -4.93 -12.12 3.90
N SER A 234 -4.89 -10.80 3.72
CA SER A 234 -4.50 -9.88 4.79
C SER A 234 -5.50 -9.81 5.96
N ALA A 235 -6.72 -10.31 5.81
CA ALA A 235 -7.69 -10.41 6.90
C ALA A 235 -7.39 -11.52 7.93
N ALA A 236 -6.55 -12.50 7.57
CA ALA A 236 -6.33 -13.69 8.39
C ALA A 236 -5.56 -13.43 9.70
N LEU A 237 -4.47 -12.65 9.65
CA LEU A 237 -3.61 -12.41 10.82
C LEU A 237 -3.56 -10.93 11.21
N VAL A 238 -3.39 -10.65 12.50
CA VAL A 238 -3.25 -9.29 13.03
C VAL A 238 -2.09 -8.53 12.40
N SER A 239 -0.96 -9.19 12.13
CA SER A 239 0.23 -8.59 11.52
C SER A 239 0.08 -8.24 10.03
N SER A 240 -0.94 -8.77 9.35
CA SER A 240 -0.99 -8.78 7.88
C SER A 240 -1.69 -7.56 7.27
N ASN A 241 -2.36 -6.73 8.09
CA ASN A 241 -2.88 -5.42 7.69
C ASN A 241 -2.89 -4.43 8.88
N PRO A 242 -2.50 -3.15 8.70
CA PRO A 242 -2.72 -2.07 9.67
C PRO A 242 -4.11 -2.02 10.31
N THR A 243 -5.17 -2.34 9.56
CA THR A 243 -6.55 -2.34 10.08
C THR A 243 -6.76 -3.36 11.19
N ASN A 244 -6.11 -4.53 11.09
CA ASN A 244 -6.24 -5.61 12.06
C ASN A 244 -5.51 -5.28 13.37
N VAL A 245 -4.31 -4.70 13.26
CA VAL A 245 -3.54 -4.18 14.41
C VAL A 245 -4.37 -3.16 15.17
N LEU A 246 -5.00 -2.23 14.45
CA LEU A 246 -5.87 -1.22 15.04
C LEU A 246 -7.04 -1.87 15.80
N ILE A 247 -7.80 -2.77 15.16
CA ILE A 247 -8.97 -3.43 15.77
C ILE A 247 -8.59 -4.27 17.00
N ALA A 248 -7.54 -5.09 16.91
CA ALA A 248 -7.09 -5.92 18.02
C ALA A 248 -6.49 -5.08 19.18
N GLY A 249 -5.82 -3.97 18.85
CA GLY A 249 -5.16 -3.07 19.78
C GLY A 249 -6.04 -1.97 20.39
N VAL A 250 -7.37 -2.03 20.25
CA VAL A 250 -8.31 -1.05 20.81
C VAL A 250 -8.29 -1.06 22.34
N ARG A 251 -7.39 -0.25 22.89
CA ARG A 251 -7.32 0.12 24.31
C ARG A 251 -8.19 1.35 24.58
N MET A 252 -8.83 1.38 25.74
CA MET A 252 -9.92 2.31 26.02
C MET A 252 -9.50 3.80 26.01
N TRP A 253 -10.24 4.63 25.26
CA TRP A 253 -10.33 6.05 25.57
C TRP A 253 -11.23 6.24 26.79
N ALA A 254 -10.64 6.65 27.92
CA ALA A 254 -11.39 7.14 29.07
C ALA A 254 -11.09 8.64 29.22
N THR A 255 -12.00 9.49 28.76
CA THR A 255 -11.83 10.95 28.84
C THR A 255 -11.98 11.43 30.30
N PRO A 256 -11.17 12.41 30.76
CA PRO A 256 -11.33 13.01 32.09
C PRO A 256 -12.68 13.71 32.31
N VAL A 257 -13.39 14.07 31.25
CA VAL A 257 -14.64 14.86 31.32
C VAL A 257 -15.78 14.13 32.03
N TRP A 258 -15.78 12.79 32.07
CA TRP A 258 -16.80 11.99 32.76
C TRP A 258 -16.48 11.69 34.25
N ARG A 259 -15.42 12.29 34.81
CA ARG A 259 -14.86 11.92 36.12
C ARG A 259 -15.64 12.43 37.35
N GLU A 260 -16.69 13.22 37.12
CA GLU A 260 -17.60 13.76 38.16
C GLU A 260 -18.65 12.72 38.63
N SER A 261 -19.17 11.88 37.72
CA SER A 261 -20.24 10.90 38.01
C SER A 261 -19.75 9.61 38.69
N ARG A 262 -18.89 9.76 39.70
CA ARG A 262 -18.03 8.69 40.25
C ARG A 262 -18.70 7.77 41.29
N ARG A 263 -20.04 7.60 41.25
CA ARG A 263 -20.80 6.73 42.18
C ARG A 263 -21.56 5.56 41.52
N LEU A 264 -21.55 5.44 40.19
CA LEU A 264 -22.19 4.32 39.46
C LEU A 264 -21.21 3.56 38.53
N THR A 265 -19.90 3.79 38.68
CA THR A 265 -18.85 3.28 37.78
C THR A 265 -18.46 1.82 38.04
N SER A 266 -19.25 1.07 38.81
CA SER A 266 -19.08 -0.38 39.06
C SER A 266 -20.07 -1.27 38.31
N LEU A 267 -21.08 -0.69 37.63
CA LEU A 267 -22.17 -1.44 36.97
C LEU A 267 -22.33 -1.14 35.46
N LEU A 268 -21.44 -0.33 34.88
CA LEU A 268 -21.35 -0.16 33.43
C LEU A 268 -19.92 -0.48 33.00
N THR A 269 -19.73 -1.70 32.48
CA THR A 269 -18.44 -2.22 32.00
C THR A 269 -17.95 -1.40 30.81
N LEU A 270 -17.09 -0.43 31.11
CA LEU A 270 -16.30 0.33 30.17
C LEU A 270 -15.30 -0.60 29.44
N GLN A 271 -15.79 -1.27 28.40
CA GLN A 271 -15.11 -2.43 27.80
C GLN A 271 -14.02 -2.00 26.81
N ALA A 272 -12.75 -2.19 27.18
CA ALA A 272 -11.68 -2.38 26.21
C ALA A 272 -11.82 -3.81 25.63
N TRP A 273 -11.64 -3.98 24.32
CA TRP A 273 -11.84 -5.30 23.69
C TRP A 273 -10.56 -6.12 23.59
N GLU A 274 -9.38 -5.50 23.82
CA GLU A 274 -8.01 -6.09 23.87
C GLU A 274 -7.95 -7.54 23.37
N LEU A 275 -8.14 -7.73 22.06
CA LEU A 275 -8.28 -9.06 21.49
C LEU A 275 -6.90 -9.74 21.50
N ASN A 276 -6.82 -10.89 22.16
CA ASN A 276 -5.65 -11.76 22.04
C ASN A 276 -5.41 -12.05 20.55
N PHE A 277 -4.19 -11.84 20.06
CA PHE A 277 -3.94 -11.86 18.62
C PHE A 277 -4.25 -13.20 17.96
N LEU A 278 -4.04 -14.31 18.68
CA LEU A 278 -4.37 -15.64 18.19
C LEU A 278 -5.80 -16.06 18.57
N THR A 279 -6.14 -16.05 19.87
CA THR A 279 -7.39 -16.63 20.37
C THR A 279 -8.59 -15.68 20.32
N GLY A 280 -8.35 -14.38 20.16
CA GLY A 280 -9.38 -13.34 20.07
C GLY A 280 -9.56 -12.77 18.66
N PHE A 281 -8.49 -12.49 17.92
CA PHE A 281 -8.61 -12.01 16.53
C PHE A 281 -8.53 -13.15 15.52
N THR A 282 -7.37 -13.80 15.38
CA THR A 282 -7.11 -14.77 14.30
C THR A 282 -8.10 -15.94 14.32
N ALA A 283 -8.50 -16.43 15.50
CA ALA A 283 -9.47 -17.51 15.65
C ALA A 283 -10.80 -17.26 14.91
N TYR A 284 -11.29 -16.01 14.88
CA TYR A 284 -12.58 -15.62 14.31
C TYR A 284 -12.44 -14.77 13.03
N THR A 285 -11.24 -14.68 12.46
CA THR A 285 -11.02 -14.08 11.13
C THR A 285 -10.38 -15.04 10.15
N LEU A 286 -9.69 -16.09 10.61
CA LEU A 286 -9.03 -17.07 9.75
C LEU A 286 -10.04 -17.88 8.92
N LEU A 287 -11.08 -18.43 9.54
CA LEU A 287 -12.11 -19.22 8.85
C LEU A 287 -12.86 -18.42 7.77
N PRO A 288 -13.43 -17.22 8.04
CA PRO A 288 -14.09 -16.42 7.01
C PRO A 288 -13.11 -15.98 5.92
N THR A 289 -11.84 -15.72 6.26
CA THR A 289 -10.79 -15.41 5.26
C THR A 289 -10.50 -16.60 4.34
N VAL A 290 -10.33 -17.81 4.90
CA VAL A 290 -10.05 -19.03 4.13
C VAL A 290 -11.25 -19.39 3.25
N ILE A 291 -12.49 -19.32 3.77
CA ILE A 291 -13.69 -19.59 2.98
C ILE A 291 -13.85 -18.54 1.87
N ALA A 292 -13.66 -17.25 2.16
CA ALA A 292 -13.66 -16.21 1.13
C ALA A 292 -12.60 -16.46 0.05
N ALA A 293 -11.39 -16.91 0.41
CA ALA A 293 -10.35 -17.25 -0.56
C ALA A 293 -10.67 -18.49 -1.40
N LEU A 294 -11.33 -19.50 -0.80
CA LEU A 294 -11.81 -20.70 -1.48
C LEU A 294 -12.96 -20.41 -2.45
N VAL A 295 -13.79 -19.39 -2.19
CA VAL A 295 -14.84 -18.91 -3.12
C VAL A 295 -14.27 -17.96 -4.16
N ALA A 296 -13.31 -17.10 -3.79
CA ALA A 296 -12.66 -16.16 -4.71
C ALA A 296 -11.93 -16.87 -5.85
N PHE A 297 -11.29 -18.02 -5.60
CA PHE A 297 -10.60 -18.79 -6.64
C PHE A 297 -11.51 -19.23 -7.81
N PRO A 298 -12.57 -20.04 -7.60
CA PRO A 298 -13.47 -20.46 -8.68
C PRO A 298 -14.24 -19.29 -9.29
N LEU A 299 -14.58 -18.25 -8.50
CA LEU A 299 -15.21 -17.04 -9.01
C LEU A 299 -14.32 -16.31 -10.02
N LEU A 300 -13.07 -16.01 -9.64
CA LEU A 300 -12.10 -15.37 -10.53
C LEU A 300 -11.75 -16.26 -11.73
N LEU A 301 -11.61 -17.57 -11.52
CA LEU A 301 -11.35 -18.51 -12.59
C LEU A 301 -12.50 -18.57 -13.60
N GLY A 302 -13.76 -18.62 -13.13
CA GLY A 302 -14.94 -18.54 -13.97
C GLY A 302 -14.98 -17.24 -14.77
N ILE A 303 -14.83 -16.09 -14.10
CA ILE A 303 -14.78 -14.78 -14.75
C ILE A 303 -13.72 -14.73 -15.85
N PHE A 304 -12.48 -15.18 -15.61
CA PHE A 304 -11.39 -15.11 -16.60
C PHE A 304 -11.35 -16.23 -17.63
N THR A 305 -12.18 -17.27 -17.49
CA THR A 305 -12.35 -18.33 -18.50
C THR A 305 -13.55 -18.09 -19.41
N PHE A 306 -14.65 -17.56 -18.87
CA PHE A 306 -15.85 -17.23 -19.64
C PHE A 306 -15.75 -15.86 -20.33
N LEU A 307 -15.29 -14.81 -19.63
CA LEU A 307 -15.10 -13.51 -20.26
C LEU A 307 -13.87 -13.52 -21.18
N ARG A 308 -13.94 -12.75 -22.26
CA ARG A 308 -12.82 -12.51 -23.18
C ARG A 308 -12.44 -11.02 -23.18
N PRO A 309 -11.20 -10.65 -23.53
CA PRO A 309 -10.82 -9.27 -23.78
C PRO A 309 -11.60 -8.72 -24.99
N SER A 310 -12.16 -7.52 -24.86
CA SER A 310 -12.73 -6.79 -26.00
C SER A 310 -11.65 -6.56 -27.05
N ARG A 311 -11.96 -6.88 -28.30
CA ARG A 311 -11.03 -6.79 -29.42
C ARG A 311 -11.20 -5.46 -30.15
N ALA A 312 -10.10 -4.85 -30.56
CA ALA A 312 -10.15 -3.76 -31.53
C ALA A 312 -10.33 -4.32 -32.96
N HIS A 313 -9.37 -5.09 -33.46
CA HIS A 313 -9.38 -5.62 -34.85
C HIS A 313 -8.66 -6.98 -34.95
N SER A 314 -9.36 -8.07 -35.31
CA SER A 314 -8.87 -9.23 -36.10
C SER A 314 -9.87 -10.40 -36.18
N ASN A 315 -9.88 -11.11 -37.31
CA ASN A 315 -10.87 -12.13 -37.69
C ASN A 315 -10.52 -13.57 -37.24
N GLY A 316 -10.29 -13.77 -35.93
CA GLY A 316 -10.06 -15.12 -35.38
C GLY A 316 -10.81 -15.38 -34.07
N PRO A 317 -10.56 -16.47 -33.33
CA PRO A 317 -10.89 -16.51 -31.90
C PRO A 317 -10.12 -15.41 -31.17
N GLY A 318 -10.77 -14.73 -30.21
CA GLY A 318 -10.12 -13.70 -29.39
C GLY A 318 -9.06 -14.28 -28.45
N PRO A 319 -8.04 -13.49 -28.04
CA PRO A 319 -7.10 -13.91 -27.00
C PRO A 319 -7.87 -14.28 -25.72
N ARG A 320 -7.34 -15.21 -24.92
CA ARG A 320 -7.91 -15.54 -23.60
C ARG A 320 -7.13 -14.79 -22.53
N TYR A 321 -7.79 -14.36 -21.44
CA TYR A 321 -7.08 -13.78 -20.30
C TYR A 321 -6.12 -14.79 -19.64
N ILE A 322 -6.47 -16.08 -19.69
CA ILE A 322 -5.61 -17.20 -19.31
C ILE A 322 -5.34 -18.04 -20.59
N PRO A 323 -4.16 -17.91 -21.21
CA PRO A 323 -3.76 -18.77 -22.34
C PRO A 323 -3.69 -20.25 -21.95
N SER A 324 -3.90 -21.15 -22.91
CA SER A 324 -3.84 -22.61 -22.67
C SER A 324 -2.42 -23.09 -22.36
N GLN A 325 -1.44 -22.57 -23.10
CA GLN A 325 -0.02 -22.77 -22.91
C GLN A 325 0.70 -21.42 -22.86
N LEU A 326 1.75 -21.35 -22.07
CA LEU A 326 2.66 -20.23 -21.93
C LEU A 326 4.09 -20.76 -22.03
N LEU A 327 4.94 -20.07 -22.79
CA LEU A 327 6.39 -20.23 -22.67
C LEU A 327 6.81 -19.54 -21.35
N PRO A 328 7.50 -20.24 -20.43
CA PRO A 328 8.02 -19.60 -19.23
C PRO A 328 9.12 -18.58 -19.62
N PRO A 329 9.27 -17.47 -18.86
CA PRO A 329 10.35 -16.53 -19.12
C PRO A 329 11.72 -17.19 -18.87
N ASP A 330 12.63 -17.03 -19.83
CA ASP A 330 14.00 -17.54 -19.75
C ASP A 330 14.89 -16.60 -18.92
N ILE A 331 14.78 -16.73 -17.59
CA ILE A 331 15.58 -16.05 -16.58
C ILE A 331 15.94 -17.07 -15.50
N ASP A 332 17.20 -17.22 -15.10
CA ASP A 332 17.54 -17.94 -13.87
C ASP A 332 16.87 -17.24 -12.66
N PRO A 333 15.97 -17.88 -11.88
CA PRO A 333 15.36 -17.27 -10.71
C PRO A 333 16.36 -16.70 -9.69
N ARG A 334 17.61 -17.20 -9.68
CA ARG A 334 18.69 -16.68 -8.83
C ARG A 334 19.17 -15.29 -9.26
N SER A 335 19.02 -14.89 -10.52
CA SER A 335 19.37 -13.52 -10.97
C SER A 335 18.40 -12.46 -10.44
N ALA A 336 17.18 -12.85 -10.07
CA ALA A 336 16.22 -11.99 -9.38
C ALA A 336 16.52 -11.82 -7.88
N LEU A 337 17.51 -12.54 -7.33
CA LEU A 337 17.90 -12.55 -5.92
C LEU A 337 19.11 -11.64 -5.70
N LEU A 338 18.85 -10.40 -5.27
CA LEU A 338 19.87 -9.36 -5.09
C LEU A 338 20.77 -9.62 -3.88
N ASP A 339 20.21 -10.15 -2.79
CA ASP A 339 20.96 -10.54 -1.58
C ASP A 339 20.49 -11.92 -1.09
N PRO A 340 21.18 -13.02 -1.49
CA PRO A 340 20.77 -14.38 -1.11
C PRO A 340 20.90 -14.64 0.40
N HIS A 341 21.93 -14.09 1.04
CA HIS A 341 22.13 -14.26 2.48
C HIS A 341 21.10 -13.45 3.29
N GLY A 342 20.71 -12.27 2.78
CA GLY A 342 19.66 -11.44 3.35
C GLY A 342 18.28 -12.05 3.18
N ALA A 343 17.98 -12.65 2.03
CA ALA A 343 16.72 -13.35 1.80
C ALA A 343 16.53 -14.48 2.83
N ILE A 344 17.56 -15.30 3.06
CA ILE A 344 17.51 -16.35 4.09
C ILE A 344 17.35 -15.73 5.47
N PHE A 345 18.21 -14.77 5.85
CA PHE A 345 18.19 -14.13 7.17
C PHE A 345 16.84 -13.50 7.50
N HIS A 346 16.30 -12.66 6.60
CA HIS A 346 15.02 -11.98 6.81
C HIS A 346 13.84 -12.96 6.77
N THR A 347 13.89 -14.05 5.99
CA THR A 347 12.88 -15.11 6.04
C THR A 347 12.91 -15.83 7.39
N THR A 348 14.08 -16.26 7.86
CA THR A 348 14.23 -16.91 9.18
C THR A 348 13.78 -15.99 10.30
N LEU A 349 14.18 -14.71 10.27
CA LEU A 349 13.80 -13.71 11.26
C LEU A 349 12.28 -13.46 11.26
N LEU A 350 11.64 -13.38 10.08
CA LEU A 350 10.19 -13.23 9.97
C LEU A 350 9.44 -14.45 10.53
N LEU A 351 9.90 -15.67 10.20
CA LEU A 351 9.30 -16.90 10.71
C LEU A 351 9.47 -17.05 12.23
N VAL A 352 10.65 -16.72 12.77
CA VAL A 352 10.90 -16.70 14.22
C VAL A 352 10.03 -15.63 14.89
N THR A 353 9.89 -14.44 14.29
CA THR A 353 9.02 -13.37 14.79
C THR A 353 7.56 -13.81 14.84
N LEU A 354 7.05 -14.44 13.78
CA LEU A 354 5.68 -14.96 13.71
C LEU A 354 5.46 -16.09 14.72
N ALA A 355 6.37 -17.05 14.80
CA ALA A 355 6.31 -18.13 15.80
C ALA A 355 6.36 -17.59 17.24
N THR A 356 7.14 -16.52 17.49
CA THR A 356 7.18 -15.86 18.80
C THR A 356 5.87 -15.15 19.10
N LEU A 357 5.24 -14.46 18.14
CA LEU A 357 3.92 -13.85 18.31
C LEU A 357 2.85 -14.90 18.66
N VAL A 358 2.83 -16.03 17.92
CA VAL A 358 1.95 -17.18 18.21
C VAL A 358 2.22 -17.72 19.61
N GLY A 359 3.48 -17.95 19.99
CA GLY A 359 3.87 -18.42 21.31
C GLY A 359 3.46 -17.48 22.46
N THR A 360 3.69 -16.17 22.29
CA THR A 360 3.29 -15.16 23.29
C THR A 360 1.78 -15.07 23.50
N SER A 361 0.98 -15.52 22.53
CA SER A 361 -0.48 -15.53 22.64
C SER A 361 -1.00 -16.53 23.69
N PHE A 362 -0.18 -17.50 24.13
CA PHE A 362 -0.49 -18.43 25.22
C PHE A 362 -0.13 -17.89 26.63
N VAL A 363 0.53 -16.74 26.73
CA VAL A 363 0.90 -16.13 28.01
C VAL A 363 -0.31 -15.40 28.60
N LYS A 364 -0.86 -15.94 29.70
CA LYS A 364 -2.18 -15.58 30.26
C LYS A 364 -2.35 -14.13 30.77
N ASP A 365 -1.30 -13.33 30.80
CA ASP A 365 -1.30 -11.99 31.43
C ASP A 365 -1.39 -10.82 30.44
N GLY A 366 -1.37 -11.04 29.12
CA GLY A 366 -1.42 -9.95 28.12
C GLY A 366 -0.24 -8.95 28.15
N LYS A 367 0.79 -9.22 28.96
CA LYS A 367 1.95 -8.34 29.21
C LYS A 367 2.86 -8.11 27.99
N VAL A 368 2.67 -8.86 26.90
CA VAL A 368 3.51 -8.80 25.68
C VAL A 368 2.67 -8.28 24.51
N GLY A 369 2.80 -6.99 24.19
CA GLY A 369 2.21 -6.42 22.98
C GLY A 369 3.00 -6.80 21.73
N VAL A 370 2.37 -6.80 20.54
CA VAL A 370 3.00 -7.14 19.24
C VAL A 370 4.35 -6.43 19.07
N TRP A 371 4.39 -5.13 19.38
CA TRP A 371 5.57 -4.29 19.25
C TRP A 371 6.75 -4.80 20.10
N MET A 372 6.53 -5.46 21.23
CA MET A 372 7.62 -5.99 22.08
C MET A 372 8.36 -7.15 21.42
N VAL A 373 7.71 -7.88 20.51
CA VAL A 373 8.31 -8.96 19.71
C VAL A 373 8.86 -8.41 18.39
N THR A 374 8.10 -7.53 17.74
CA THR A 374 8.43 -7.07 16.38
C THR A 374 9.40 -5.89 16.34
N MET A 375 9.46 -5.05 17.39
CA MET A 375 10.44 -3.96 17.50
C MET A 375 11.88 -4.51 17.57
N PRO A 376 12.24 -5.47 18.46
CA PRO A 376 13.56 -6.08 18.44
C PRO A 376 13.90 -6.74 17.11
N ALA A 377 12.95 -7.48 16.51
CA ALA A 377 13.16 -8.12 15.22
C ALA A 377 13.44 -7.11 14.09
N GLY A 378 12.71 -6.00 14.02
CA GLY A 378 12.96 -4.94 13.04
C GLY A 378 14.30 -4.24 13.24
N ILE A 379 14.73 -4.05 14.49
CA ILE A 379 16.07 -3.53 14.82
C ILE A 379 17.15 -4.51 14.35
N ILE A 380 16.97 -5.81 14.61
CA ILE A 380 17.90 -6.88 14.17
C ILE A 380 18.02 -6.89 12.64
N ALA A 381 16.90 -6.80 11.91
CA ALA A 381 16.88 -6.70 10.45
C ALA A 381 17.66 -5.49 9.93
N PHE A 382 17.38 -4.31 10.49
CA PHE A 382 18.04 -3.06 10.11
C PHE A 382 19.53 -3.04 10.42
N LEU A 383 19.94 -3.51 11.61
CA LEU A 383 21.34 -3.64 11.99
C LEU A 383 22.08 -4.64 11.09
N ARG A 384 21.42 -5.72 10.68
CA ARG A 384 21.96 -6.70 9.73
C ARG A 384 22.19 -6.08 8.35
N ASP A 385 21.25 -5.28 7.83
CA ASP A 385 21.40 -4.65 6.51
C ASP A 385 22.54 -3.63 6.50
N ILE A 386 22.63 -2.78 7.53
CA ILE A 386 23.78 -1.88 7.76
C ILE A 386 25.09 -2.68 7.87
N TRP A 387 25.05 -3.87 8.50
CA TRP A 387 26.23 -4.72 8.69
C TRP A 387 26.71 -5.36 7.38
N SER A 388 25.80 -5.89 6.55
CA SER A 388 26.14 -6.42 5.22
C SER A 388 26.73 -5.37 4.29
N GLU A 389 26.27 -4.11 4.39
CA GLU A 389 26.71 -2.99 3.57
C GLU A 389 27.95 -2.25 4.12
N ARG A 390 28.64 -2.82 5.12
CA ARG A 390 29.90 -2.24 5.66
C ARG A 390 31.04 -2.20 4.63
N LYS A 391 31.07 -3.15 3.70
CA LYS A 391 32.06 -3.19 2.61
C LYS A 391 31.59 -2.27 1.48
N PRO A 392 32.48 -1.47 0.85
CA PRO A 392 32.09 -0.65 -0.30
C PRO A 392 31.53 -1.57 -1.41
N PRO A 393 30.50 -1.13 -2.16
CA PRO A 393 29.94 -1.93 -3.23
C PRO A 393 31.03 -2.26 -4.26
N THR A 394 31.27 -3.55 -4.48
CA THR A 394 32.06 -4.01 -5.62
C THR A 394 31.45 -3.47 -6.91
N PRO A 395 32.24 -2.86 -7.82
CA PRO A 395 31.75 -2.49 -9.14
C PRO A 395 31.49 -3.77 -9.93
N ARG A 396 30.26 -4.26 -9.90
CA ARG A 396 29.77 -5.31 -10.78
C ARG A 396 28.68 -4.74 -11.68
N THR A 397 28.98 -4.83 -12.96
CA THR A 397 28.14 -4.78 -14.15
C THR A 397 26.72 -4.27 -13.94
N GLU A 398 26.47 -3.09 -14.52
CA GLU A 398 25.20 -2.56 -15.02
C GLU A 398 23.92 -3.03 -14.30
N GLU A 399 23.26 -2.06 -13.66
CA GLU A 399 21.89 -2.20 -13.21
C GLU A 399 21.03 -2.82 -14.33
N ILE A 400 20.47 -4.01 -14.09
CA ILE A 400 19.34 -4.52 -14.88
C ILE A 400 18.09 -3.71 -14.47
N GLU A 401 18.15 -2.40 -14.70
CA GLU A 401 16.97 -1.65 -15.02
C GLU A 401 16.38 -2.24 -16.30
N LEU A 402 15.08 -2.54 -16.26
CA LEU A 402 14.33 -2.89 -17.47
C LEU A 402 14.01 -1.60 -18.27
N SER A 403 15.06 -0.88 -18.65
CA SER A 403 15.06 0.42 -19.33
C SER A 403 15.75 0.27 -20.70
N ALA A 404 15.19 0.88 -21.75
CA ALA A 404 15.72 0.76 -23.10
C ALA A 404 17.09 1.46 -23.26
N PRO A 405 17.99 0.97 -24.13
CA PRO A 405 19.35 1.50 -24.25
C PRO A 405 19.35 2.96 -24.73
N THR A 406 19.88 3.84 -23.89
CA THR A 406 20.12 5.25 -24.25
C THR A 406 21.62 5.47 -24.45
N ARG A 407 21.97 6.33 -25.42
CA ARG A 407 23.33 6.51 -25.97
C ARG A 407 24.39 6.89 -24.92
N PRO A 408 25.67 6.56 -25.16
CA PRO A 408 26.77 6.95 -24.26
C PRO A 408 26.88 8.48 -24.16
N VAL A 409 27.19 8.96 -22.96
CA VAL A 409 27.40 10.38 -22.64
C VAL A 409 28.84 10.55 -22.13
N ASP A 410 29.57 11.50 -22.70
CA ASP A 410 30.96 11.79 -22.39
C ASP A 410 31.19 12.24 -20.92
N PRO A 411 32.37 11.98 -20.35
CA PRO A 411 32.66 12.30 -18.95
C PRO A 411 32.74 13.83 -18.69
N PRO A 412 32.08 14.37 -17.65
CA PRO A 412 32.10 15.79 -17.37
C PRO A 412 33.46 16.25 -16.81
N ARG A 413 34.05 17.26 -17.46
CA ARG A 413 35.26 17.96 -16.98
C ARG A 413 34.91 18.95 -15.85
N SER A 414 35.88 19.10 -14.93
CA SER A 414 35.96 20.09 -13.83
C SER A 414 34.94 19.93 -12.68
N ALA A 415 35.47 19.85 -11.45
CA ALA A 415 34.69 19.71 -10.22
C ALA A 415 34.55 21.07 -9.52
N PRO A 416 33.33 21.59 -9.29
CA PRO A 416 33.14 22.79 -8.48
C PRO A 416 33.27 22.48 -6.98
N THR A 417 33.70 23.48 -6.22
CA THR A 417 34.08 23.39 -4.80
C THR A 417 32.99 22.80 -3.89
N ARG A 418 33.38 21.80 -3.07
CA ARG A 418 32.49 21.12 -2.10
C ARG A 418 31.94 22.09 -1.06
N ARG A 419 30.64 22.43 -1.15
CA ARG A 419 29.83 22.83 0.02
C ARG A 419 29.05 21.61 0.51
N LEU A 420 29.06 21.36 1.83
CA LEU A 420 28.38 20.22 2.46
C LEU A 420 26.86 20.44 2.46
N SER A 421 26.21 20.23 1.32
CA SER A 421 24.77 20.40 1.16
C SER A 421 24.02 19.14 1.61
N LEU A 422 22.85 19.29 2.22
CA LEU A 422 21.98 18.17 2.63
C LEU A 422 21.78 17.11 1.51
N PRO A 423 21.42 17.47 0.25
CA PRO A 423 21.36 16.51 -0.86
C PRO A 423 22.69 15.81 -1.19
N TYR A 424 23.85 16.42 -0.95
CA TYR A 424 25.14 15.74 -1.10
C TYR A 424 25.34 14.69 -0.01
N LEU A 425 24.96 14.99 1.24
CA LEU A 425 25.01 14.03 2.33
C LEU A 425 24.05 12.86 2.07
N VAL A 426 22.81 13.15 1.65
CA VAL A 426 21.82 12.14 1.26
C VAL A 426 22.35 11.28 0.12
N SER A 427 22.82 11.88 -0.99
CA SER A 427 23.39 11.12 -2.11
C SER A 427 24.57 10.24 -1.70
N LYS A 428 25.43 10.72 -0.78
CA LYS A 428 26.55 9.94 -0.24
C LYS A 428 26.09 8.77 0.65
N VAL A 429 25.00 8.93 1.40
CA VAL A 429 24.37 7.84 2.17
C VAL A 429 23.70 6.83 1.24
N CYS A 430 22.92 7.27 0.25
CA CYS A 430 22.28 6.41 -0.74
C CYS A 430 23.30 5.54 -1.49
N LYS A 431 24.45 6.13 -1.89
CA LYS A 431 25.56 5.41 -2.55
C LYS A 431 26.36 4.52 -1.62
N ARG A 432 26.25 4.67 -0.29
CA ARG A 432 26.96 3.87 0.70
C ARG A 432 26.14 2.66 1.18
N PHE A 433 24.83 2.80 1.23
CA PHE A 433 23.88 1.82 1.75
C PHE A 433 22.73 1.60 0.76
N PRO A 434 22.97 1.05 -0.44
CA PRO A 434 21.99 1.01 -1.53
C PRO A 434 20.74 0.18 -1.19
N THR A 435 20.91 -0.99 -0.56
CA THR A 435 19.84 -1.89 -0.14
C THR A 435 19.06 -1.28 1.01
N THR A 436 19.73 -0.83 2.08
CA THR A 436 19.07 -0.19 3.23
C THR A 436 18.28 1.05 2.80
N THR A 437 18.86 1.87 1.90
CA THR A 437 18.18 3.04 1.32
C THR A 437 16.99 2.63 0.47
N THR A 438 17.11 1.56 -0.32
CA THR A 438 16.00 1.03 -1.12
C THR A 438 14.86 0.56 -0.22
N THR A 439 15.15 -0.21 0.84
CA THR A 439 14.17 -0.64 1.84
C THR A 439 13.48 0.57 2.49
N ILE A 440 14.25 1.53 3.00
CA ILE A 440 13.70 2.76 3.63
C ILE A 440 12.86 3.58 2.64
N SER A 441 13.22 3.64 1.36
CA SER A 441 12.44 4.37 0.36
C SER A 441 11.16 3.64 -0.09
N ARG A 442 11.10 2.31 0.09
CA ARG A 442 9.89 1.49 -0.09
C ARG A 442 8.99 1.48 1.15
N LEU A 443 9.52 1.79 2.33
CA LEU A 443 8.68 1.96 3.52
C LEU A 443 7.61 3.02 3.24
N PRO A 444 6.34 2.77 3.61
CA PRO A 444 5.26 3.72 3.39
C PRO A 444 5.31 4.85 4.42
N LEU A 445 6.38 5.66 4.45
CA LEU A 445 6.51 6.80 5.38
C LEU A 445 5.43 7.87 5.17
N SER A 446 4.72 7.86 4.03
CA SER A 446 3.50 8.65 3.83
C SER A 446 2.26 8.13 4.56
N LEU A 447 2.23 6.85 4.98
CA LEU A 447 1.17 6.34 5.87
C LEU A 447 1.15 7.12 7.17
N LEU A 448 2.31 7.55 7.68
CA LEU A 448 2.39 8.31 8.92
C LEU A 448 1.63 9.64 8.83
N THR A 449 1.95 10.48 7.84
CA THR A 449 1.30 11.79 7.69
C THR A 449 -0.17 11.65 7.35
N PHE A 450 -0.53 10.65 6.54
CA PHE A 450 -1.91 10.28 6.25
C PHE A 450 -2.67 9.85 7.52
N ALA A 451 -2.23 8.79 8.20
CA ALA A 451 -2.92 8.20 9.34
C ALA A 451 -2.96 9.14 10.53
N GLY A 452 -1.89 9.89 10.82
CA GLY A 452 -1.89 10.92 11.85
C GLY A 452 -2.90 12.04 11.56
N GLY A 453 -3.01 12.48 10.30
CA GLY A 453 -4.06 13.42 9.88
C GLY A 453 -5.46 12.84 10.02
N ILE A 454 -5.68 11.59 9.60
CA ILE A 454 -6.99 10.92 9.74
C ILE A 454 -7.38 10.67 11.20
N PHE A 455 -6.43 10.34 12.09
CA PHE A 455 -6.72 10.26 13.53
C PHE A 455 -7.19 11.60 14.11
N VAL A 456 -6.56 12.71 13.71
CA VAL A 456 -7.00 14.06 14.09
C VAL A 456 -8.38 14.38 13.50
N LEU A 457 -8.66 14.04 12.24
CA LEU A 457 -9.98 14.25 11.63
C LEU A 457 -11.07 13.36 12.27
N SER A 458 -10.75 12.12 12.63
CA SER A 458 -11.67 11.25 13.38
C SER A 458 -11.96 11.84 14.76
N ARG A 459 -10.95 12.35 15.46
CA ARG A 459 -11.14 12.99 16.78
C ARG A 459 -11.83 14.35 16.69
N ALA A 460 -11.71 15.07 15.56
CA ALA A 460 -12.55 16.23 15.25
C ALA A 460 -14.03 15.85 15.18
N LEU A 461 -14.38 14.78 14.47
CA LEU A 461 -15.75 14.27 14.42
C LEU A 461 -16.26 13.84 15.81
N THR A 462 -15.41 13.22 16.64
CA THR A 462 -15.75 12.89 18.03
C THR A 462 -15.99 14.14 18.88
N SER A 463 -15.09 15.14 18.85
CA SER A 463 -15.25 16.37 19.64
C SER A 463 -16.47 17.21 19.25
N LEU A 464 -16.93 17.05 18.00
CA LEU A 464 -18.13 17.71 17.47
C LEU A 464 -19.42 16.88 17.65
N GLY A 465 -19.36 15.71 18.31
CA GLY A 465 -20.50 14.83 18.57
C GLY A 465 -21.00 14.00 17.38
N TRP A 466 -20.36 14.10 16.20
CA TRP A 466 -20.77 13.35 15.01
C TRP A 466 -20.68 11.83 15.19
N THR A 467 -19.68 11.34 15.94
CA THR A 467 -19.55 9.90 16.21
C THR A 467 -20.72 9.34 17.01
N ASP A 468 -21.30 10.12 17.92
CA ASP A 468 -22.44 9.69 18.75
C ASP A 468 -23.74 9.68 17.94
N ILE A 469 -23.90 10.62 16.99
CA ILE A 469 -24.98 10.62 16.00
C ILE A 469 -24.89 9.36 15.11
N PHE A 470 -23.70 9.09 14.55
CA PHE A 470 -23.48 7.90 13.71
C PHE A 470 -23.68 6.60 14.51
N ALA A 471 -23.25 6.56 15.77
CA ALA A 471 -23.46 5.44 16.67
C ALA A 471 -24.94 5.21 16.99
N GLY A 472 -25.71 6.28 17.21
CA GLY A 472 -27.16 6.20 17.40
C GLY A 472 -27.92 5.76 16.14
N TRP A 473 -27.43 6.08 14.94
CA TRP A 473 -27.96 5.53 13.69
C TRP A 473 -27.61 4.05 13.54
N LEU A 474 -26.36 3.67 13.82
CA LEU A 474 -25.90 2.30 13.76
C LEU A 474 -26.67 1.40 14.75
N ALA A 475 -26.90 1.87 15.98
CA ALA A 475 -27.68 1.14 16.99
C ALA A 475 -29.09 0.80 16.51
N LYS A 476 -29.76 1.70 15.79
CA LYS A 476 -31.11 1.48 15.22
C LYS A 476 -31.14 0.44 14.10
N ILE A 477 -30.01 0.18 13.44
CA ILE A 477 -29.88 -0.80 12.36
C ILE A 477 -29.43 -2.16 12.93
N CYS A 478 -28.51 -2.13 13.90
CA CYS A 478 -27.96 -3.27 14.62
C CYS A 478 -28.95 -3.85 15.64
N ILE A 479 -30.13 -4.27 15.19
CA ILE A 479 -31.20 -4.82 16.04
C ILE A 479 -30.97 -6.29 16.45
N ASN A 480 -30.14 -7.02 15.72
CA ASN A 480 -29.75 -8.41 15.98
C ASN A 480 -28.38 -8.71 15.31
N PRO A 481 -27.73 -9.85 15.62
CA PRO A 481 -26.40 -10.17 15.09
C PRO A 481 -26.37 -10.26 13.57
N ALA A 482 -27.39 -10.83 12.93
CA ALA A 482 -27.45 -10.96 11.47
C ALA A 482 -27.51 -9.59 10.75
N ALA A 483 -28.44 -8.73 11.16
CA ALA A 483 -28.56 -7.36 10.63
C ALA A 483 -27.24 -6.59 10.83
N THR A 484 -26.60 -6.78 11.98
CA THR A 484 -25.32 -6.14 12.31
C THR A 484 -24.17 -6.62 11.43
N VAL A 485 -23.94 -7.93 11.34
CA VAL A 485 -22.83 -8.51 10.57
C VAL A 485 -22.93 -8.20 9.08
N PHE A 486 -24.14 -8.23 8.50
CA PHE A 486 -24.33 -7.84 7.10
C PHE A 486 -24.27 -6.32 6.89
N PHE A 487 -24.92 -5.50 7.72
CA PHE A 487 -24.91 -4.04 7.54
C PHE A 487 -23.49 -3.48 7.70
N VAL A 488 -22.79 -3.80 8.80
CA VAL A 488 -21.41 -3.37 9.03
C VAL A 488 -20.52 -3.84 7.88
N GLY A 489 -20.71 -5.07 7.42
CA GLY A 489 -19.91 -5.68 6.36
C GLY A 489 -20.03 -4.93 5.05
N TYR A 490 -21.25 -4.74 4.54
CA TYR A 490 -21.46 -4.00 3.31
C TYR A 490 -21.13 -2.52 3.46
N PHE A 491 -21.53 -1.87 4.55
CA PHE A 491 -21.31 -0.43 4.74
C PHE A 491 -19.82 -0.10 4.79
N VAL A 492 -19.01 -0.88 5.52
CA VAL A 492 -17.56 -0.66 5.57
C VAL A 492 -16.90 -0.91 4.21
N ALA A 493 -17.21 -2.04 3.56
CA ALA A 493 -16.53 -2.45 2.33
C ALA A 493 -16.94 -1.61 1.09
N PHE A 494 -18.22 -1.24 0.96
CA PHE A 494 -18.76 -0.54 -0.20
C PHE A 494 -18.88 0.97 -0.04
N VAL A 495 -19.06 1.47 1.20
CA VAL A 495 -19.24 2.91 1.44
C VAL A 495 -18.02 3.50 2.11
N LEU A 496 -17.64 2.99 3.28
CA LEU A 496 -16.69 3.67 4.15
C LEU A 496 -15.24 3.62 3.63
N CYS A 497 -14.74 2.46 3.20
CA CYS A 497 -13.38 2.34 2.65
C CYS A 497 -13.18 3.21 1.40
N PRO A 498 -14.11 3.22 0.42
CA PRO A 498 -14.07 4.16 -0.71
C PRO A 498 -14.20 5.64 -0.34
N LEU A 499 -15.13 5.99 0.57
CA LEU A 499 -15.49 7.37 0.90
C LEU A 499 -14.45 8.07 1.78
N VAL A 500 -13.95 7.39 2.81
CA VAL A 500 -12.85 7.89 3.67
C VAL A 500 -11.50 7.81 2.95
N GLY A 501 -11.46 7.16 1.78
CA GLY A 501 -10.31 7.16 0.88
C GLY A 501 -9.12 6.31 1.35
N THR A 502 -9.33 5.45 2.35
CA THR A 502 -8.56 4.22 2.65
C THR A 502 -9.35 3.32 3.60
N ASN A 503 -9.06 2.02 3.57
CA ASN A 503 -9.45 1.05 4.58
C ASN A 503 -8.97 1.40 6.02
N ILE A 504 -7.77 1.96 6.16
CA ILE A 504 -7.22 2.38 7.46
C ILE A 504 -8.08 3.48 8.07
N GLY A 505 -8.37 4.54 7.30
CA GLY A 505 -9.19 5.64 7.79
C GLY A 505 -10.63 5.25 8.08
N ALA A 506 -11.21 4.39 7.24
CA ALA A 506 -12.52 3.79 7.49
C ALA A 506 -12.55 3.02 8.82
N THR A 507 -11.51 2.23 9.10
CA THR A 507 -11.39 1.47 10.36
C THR A 507 -11.24 2.40 11.56
N ILE A 508 -10.40 3.43 11.48
CA ILE A 508 -10.24 4.43 12.56
C ILE A 508 -11.59 5.05 12.93
N LEU A 509 -12.33 5.55 11.94
CA LEU A 509 -13.63 6.19 12.18
C LEU A 509 -14.67 5.18 12.71
N PHE A 510 -14.77 3.99 12.13
CA PHE A 510 -15.78 3.01 12.55
C PHE A 510 -15.50 2.42 13.94
N VAL A 511 -14.23 2.30 14.33
CA VAL A 511 -13.83 1.96 15.70
C VAL A 511 -14.36 2.99 16.70
N GLU A 512 -14.28 4.30 16.42
CA GLU A 512 -14.85 5.31 17.33
C GLU A 512 -16.39 5.22 17.39
N ILE A 513 -17.05 4.95 16.27
CA ILE A 513 -18.51 4.77 16.21
C ILE A 513 -18.96 3.57 17.08
N LEU A 514 -18.33 2.40 16.92
CA LEU A 514 -18.65 1.21 17.72
C LEU A 514 -18.32 1.35 19.20
N ARG A 515 -17.45 2.31 19.57
CA ARG A 515 -17.04 2.59 20.95
C ARG A 515 -17.88 3.66 21.64
N SER A 516 -18.69 4.42 20.91
CA SER A 516 -19.59 5.42 21.50
C SER A 516 -20.60 4.75 22.45
N SER A 517 -20.91 5.42 23.55
CA SER A 517 -21.97 5.00 24.48
C SER A 517 -23.34 4.96 23.80
N SER A 518 -23.58 5.78 22.77
CA SER A 518 -24.82 5.74 21.98
C SER A 518 -25.00 4.44 21.19
N PHE A 519 -23.93 3.66 20.96
CA PHE A 519 -24.01 2.30 20.43
C PHE A 519 -23.99 1.26 21.56
N THR A 520 -22.96 1.29 22.41
CA THR A 520 -22.71 0.22 23.40
C THR A 520 -23.73 0.17 24.55
N SER A 521 -24.38 1.30 24.87
CA SER A 521 -25.40 1.39 25.92
C SER A 521 -26.83 1.34 25.38
N ALA A 522 -27.03 1.10 24.08
CA ALA A 522 -28.36 0.89 23.51
C ALA A 522 -28.97 -0.41 24.10
N PRO A 523 -30.25 -0.43 24.54
CA PRO A 523 -30.78 -1.52 25.36
C PRO A 523 -30.63 -2.92 24.76
N HIS A 524 -30.82 -3.06 23.44
CA HIS A 524 -30.68 -4.33 22.73
C HIS A 524 -29.22 -4.73 22.48
N VAL A 525 -28.32 -3.77 22.25
CA VAL A 525 -26.86 -4.01 22.11
C VAL A 525 -26.25 -4.42 23.45
N ALA A 526 -26.74 -3.85 24.55
CA ALA A 526 -26.34 -4.23 25.91
C ALA A 526 -26.94 -5.58 26.34
N ALA A 527 -28.11 -5.95 25.81
CA ALA A 527 -28.75 -7.24 26.08
C ALA A 527 -28.14 -8.41 25.28
N ASP A 528 -27.69 -8.18 24.05
CA ASP A 528 -27.08 -9.20 23.19
C ASP A 528 -25.62 -8.85 22.83
N PRO A 529 -24.62 -9.46 23.50
CA PRO A 529 -23.21 -9.20 23.23
C PRO A 529 -22.75 -9.69 21.85
N LEU A 530 -23.52 -10.55 21.17
CA LEU A 530 -23.21 -11.01 19.82
C LEU A 530 -23.37 -9.89 18.78
N ILE A 531 -24.21 -8.88 19.05
CA ILE A 531 -24.31 -7.68 18.21
C ILE A 531 -22.96 -6.95 18.17
N LEU A 532 -22.37 -6.69 19.33
CA LEU A 532 -21.09 -5.98 19.41
C LEU A 532 -19.93 -6.80 18.81
N ARG A 533 -19.87 -8.10 19.13
CA ARG A 533 -18.85 -9.02 18.57
C ARG A 533 -18.98 -9.17 17.06
N GLY A 534 -20.20 -9.34 16.55
CA GLY A 534 -20.49 -9.39 15.13
C GLY A 534 -20.08 -8.11 14.40
N ALA A 535 -20.27 -6.94 15.01
CA ALA A 535 -19.78 -5.68 14.45
C ALA A 535 -18.24 -5.62 14.39
N ILE A 536 -17.54 -6.10 15.41
CA ILE A 536 -16.07 -6.12 15.47
C ILE A 536 -15.47 -7.02 14.39
N TYR A 537 -15.91 -8.28 14.30
CA TYR A 537 -15.37 -9.21 13.30
C TYR A 537 -15.83 -8.84 11.87
N SER A 538 -17.06 -8.34 11.71
CA SER A 538 -17.51 -7.83 10.41
C SER A 538 -16.67 -6.63 9.95
N LEU A 539 -16.33 -5.69 10.85
CA LEU A 539 -15.39 -4.59 10.56
C LEU A 539 -13.99 -5.11 10.18
N ALA A 540 -13.48 -6.14 10.86
CA ALA A 540 -12.19 -6.75 10.56
C ALA A 540 -12.15 -7.33 9.14
N LEU A 541 -13.13 -8.15 8.76
CA LEU A 541 -13.23 -8.71 7.42
C LEU A 541 -13.48 -7.62 6.37
N ALA A 542 -14.45 -6.74 6.59
CA ALA A 542 -14.87 -5.75 5.61
C ALA A 542 -13.86 -4.62 5.37
N SER A 543 -13.03 -4.27 6.35
CA SER A 543 -11.92 -3.32 6.14
C SER A 543 -10.82 -3.91 5.24
N ASN A 544 -10.61 -5.23 5.26
CA ASN A 544 -9.67 -5.91 4.37
C ASN A 544 -10.26 -6.13 2.97
N LEU A 545 -11.50 -6.63 2.89
CA LEU A 545 -12.18 -6.83 1.60
C LEU A 545 -12.46 -5.49 0.89
N GLY A 546 -12.82 -4.45 1.65
CA GLY A 546 -12.97 -3.08 1.18
C GLY A 546 -11.70 -2.47 0.56
N ALA A 547 -10.52 -3.05 0.81
CA ALA A 547 -9.27 -2.57 0.20
C ALA A 547 -9.23 -2.72 -1.34
N PHE A 548 -10.02 -3.66 -1.89
CA PHE A 548 -10.22 -3.83 -3.34
C PHE A 548 -11.63 -3.43 -3.79
N SER A 549 -12.26 -2.46 -3.12
CA SER A 549 -13.58 -1.94 -3.49
C SER A 549 -13.59 -1.18 -4.83
N TRP A 550 -14.63 -0.39 -5.09
CA TRP A 550 -14.86 0.22 -6.40
C TRP A 550 -13.99 1.45 -6.70
N THR A 551 -13.32 2.04 -5.70
CA THR A 551 -12.28 3.06 -5.91
C THR A 551 -10.89 2.50 -5.66
N VAL A 552 -9.92 2.91 -6.49
CA VAL A 552 -8.50 2.57 -6.30
C VAL A 552 -7.96 3.14 -4.99
N SER A 553 -8.50 4.28 -4.54
CA SER A 553 -8.17 4.89 -3.25
C SER A 553 -8.69 4.11 -2.04
N ALA A 554 -9.59 3.12 -2.20
CA ALA A 554 -10.10 2.35 -1.06
C ALA A 554 -8.99 1.61 -0.28
N SER A 555 -7.78 1.48 -0.84
CA SER A 555 -6.56 1.21 -0.08
C SER A 555 -5.33 1.88 -0.67
N LEU A 556 -4.32 2.11 0.17
CA LEU A 556 -2.99 2.54 -0.30
C LEU A 556 -2.29 1.46 -1.14
N ALA A 557 -2.55 0.19 -0.85
CA ALA A 557 -2.16 -0.92 -1.69
C ALA A 557 -2.72 -0.75 -3.13
N GLY A 558 -3.99 -0.33 -3.30
CA GLY A 558 -4.57 -0.05 -4.62
C GLY A 558 -3.87 1.07 -5.40
N LEU A 559 -3.47 2.15 -4.71
CA LEU A 559 -2.70 3.25 -5.31
C LEU A 559 -1.27 2.83 -5.69
N LEU A 560 -0.60 2.04 -4.86
CA LEU A 560 0.71 1.46 -5.17
C LEU A 560 0.61 0.50 -6.37
N TRP A 561 -0.38 -0.39 -6.36
CA TRP A 561 -0.68 -1.35 -7.43
C TRP A 561 -0.88 -0.64 -8.78
N THR A 562 -1.76 0.38 -8.84
CA THR A 562 -2.00 1.13 -10.08
C THR A 562 -0.77 1.94 -10.53
N SER A 563 0.01 2.51 -9.60
CA SER A 563 1.26 3.21 -9.92
C SER A 563 2.30 2.28 -10.54
N ILE A 564 2.51 1.09 -9.95
CA ILE A 564 3.45 0.08 -10.46
C ILE A 564 3.00 -0.45 -11.82
N LEU A 565 1.70 -0.75 -11.99
CA LEU A 565 1.16 -1.16 -13.29
C LEU A 565 1.39 -0.09 -14.36
N LYS A 566 1.12 1.18 -14.06
CA LYS A 566 1.36 2.31 -14.97
C LYS A 566 2.84 2.43 -15.36
N GLN A 567 3.77 2.25 -14.42
CA GLN A 567 5.21 2.19 -14.70
C GLN A 567 5.60 1.00 -15.60
N LYS A 568 4.86 -0.10 -15.57
CA LYS A 568 5.04 -1.26 -16.47
C LYS A 568 4.27 -1.14 -17.79
N GLY A 569 3.63 0.00 -18.07
CA GLY A 569 2.86 0.25 -19.29
C GLY A 569 1.44 -0.33 -19.27
N ILE A 570 0.96 -0.81 -18.12
CA ILE A 570 -0.36 -1.40 -17.93
C ILE A 570 -1.27 -0.34 -17.31
N SER A 571 -2.23 0.18 -18.09
CA SER A 571 -3.19 1.18 -17.59
C SER A 571 -4.51 0.52 -17.18
N VAL A 572 -4.97 0.81 -15.95
CA VAL A 572 -6.27 0.37 -15.45
C VAL A 572 -7.16 1.59 -15.25
N SER A 573 -8.25 1.68 -16.02
CA SER A 573 -9.25 2.74 -15.84
C SER A 573 -10.06 2.52 -14.58
N GLY A 574 -10.36 3.59 -13.83
CA GLY A 574 -11.18 3.51 -12.61
C GLY A 574 -12.57 2.89 -12.86
N LYS A 575 -13.19 3.13 -14.02
CA LYS A 575 -14.45 2.47 -14.40
C LYS A 575 -14.30 0.96 -14.57
N ALA A 576 -13.19 0.52 -15.16
CA ALA A 576 -12.90 -0.91 -15.35
C ALA A 576 -12.54 -1.61 -14.03
N PHE A 577 -11.83 -0.91 -13.13
CA PHE A 577 -11.56 -1.36 -11.77
C PHE A 577 -12.86 -1.53 -10.98
N ALA A 578 -13.73 -0.52 -10.97
CA ALA A 578 -15.04 -0.57 -10.31
C ALA A 578 -15.93 -1.70 -10.84
N ALA A 579 -16.11 -1.77 -12.17
CA ALA A 579 -16.98 -2.77 -12.81
C ALA A 579 -16.49 -4.21 -12.60
N PHE A 580 -15.18 -4.41 -12.45
CA PHE A 580 -14.61 -5.73 -12.15
C PHE A 580 -14.75 -6.08 -10.66
N ASN A 581 -14.40 -5.15 -9.77
CA ASN A 581 -14.34 -5.42 -8.33
C ASN A 581 -15.72 -5.48 -7.67
N LEU A 582 -16.71 -4.67 -8.08
CA LEU A 582 -18.05 -4.66 -7.46
C LEU A 582 -18.72 -6.04 -7.36
N PRO A 583 -18.86 -6.84 -8.45
CA PRO A 583 -19.49 -8.15 -8.35
C PRO A 583 -18.65 -9.15 -7.54
N VAL A 584 -17.32 -9.05 -7.60
CA VAL A 584 -16.43 -9.92 -6.81
C VAL A 584 -16.54 -9.60 -5.33
N LEU A 585 -16.42 -8.32 -4.96
CA LEU A 585 -16.56 -7.85 -3.58
C LEU A 585 -17.95 -8.20 -3.03
N LEU A 586 -19.01 -8.14 -3.84
CA LEU A 586 -20.36 -8.50 -3.39
C LEU A 586 -20.39 -9.97 -2.93
N VAL A 587 -19.97 -10.90 -3.79
CA VAL A 587 -19.94 -12.32 -3.43
C VAL A 587 -19.03 -12.58 -2.22
N LEU A 588 -17.83 -12.00 -2.20
CA LEU A 588 -16.86 -12.25 -1.12
C LEU A 588 -17.28 -11.63 0.21
N GLN A 589 -17.88 -10.44 0.20
CA GLN A 589 -18.42 -9.82 1.41
C GLN A 589 -19.66 -10.57 1.92
N SER A 590 -20.56 -11.03 1.04
CA SER A 590 -21.70 -11.88 1.43
C SER A 590 -21.23 -13.15 2.14
N ILE A 591 -20.22 -13.83 1.58
CA ILE A 591 -19.66 -15.07 2.14
C ILE A 591 -18.94 -14.79 3.46
N ALA A 592 -18.10 -13.75 3.53
CA ALA A 592 -17.40 -13.39 4.77
C ALA A 592 -18.39 -13.02 5.90
N SER A 593 -19.41 -12.21 5.60
CA SER A 593 -20.47 -11.87 6.56
C SER A 593 -21.29 -13.11 6.97
N ALA A 594 -21.59 -14.04 6.05
CA ALA A 594 -22.31 -15.28 6.40
C ALA A 594 -21.48 -16.19 7.33
N VAL A 595 -20.16 -16.31 7.10
CA VAL A 595 -19.28 -17.10 7.98
C VAL A 595 -19.09 -16.41 9.33
N VAL A 596 -18.86 -15.10 9.37
CA VAL A 596 -18.77 -14.35 10.64
C VAL A 596 -20.06 -14.47 11.45
N LEU A 597 -21.22 -14.48 10.80
CA LEU A 597 -22.51 -14.69 11.49
C LEU A 597 -22.64 -16.11 12.05
N LEU A 598 -22.17 -17.12 11.31
CA LEU A 598 -22.11 -18.51 11.78
C LEU A 598 -21.15 -18.62 12.99
N GLU A 599 -19.99 -17.98 12.93
CA GLU A 599 -19.07 -17.89 14.07
C GLU A 599 -19.71 -17.20 15.28
N CYS A 600 -20.48 -16.14 15.07
CA CYS A 600 -21.23 -15.44 16.12
C CYS A 600 -22.30 -16.30 16.80
N TYR A 601 -22.89 -17.30 16.12
CA TYR A 601 -23.94 -18.14 16.72
C TYR A 601 -23.44 -19.47 17.30
N TYR A 602 -22.30 -19.99 16.83
CA TYR A 602 -21.83 -21.33 17.21
C TYR A 602 -20.47 -21.36 17.93
N PHE A 603 -19.70 -20.27 17.90
CA PHE A 603 -18.32 -20.26 18.41
C PHE A 603 -17.99 -19.06 19.33
N LEU A 604 -18.91 -18.10 19.51
CA LEU A 604 -18.76 -16.89 20.34
C LEU A 604 -19.82 -16.86 21.44
#